data_AF-A0AAE1V6W6-F1
#
_entry.id   AF-A0AAE1V6W6-F1
#
_cell.length_a   1.000
_cell.length_b   1.000
_cell.length_c   1.000
_cell.angle_alpha   90.00
_cell.angle_beta   90.00
_cell.angle_gamma   90.00
#
_symmetry.space_group_name_H-M   'P 1'
#
loop_
_entity.id
_entity.type
_entity.pdbx_description
1 polymer ?
#
loop_
_entity_poly.entity_id
_entity_poly.type
_entity_poly.pdbx_seq_one_letter_code
_entity_poly.pdbx_strand_id
1 'polypeptide(L)'
;MNELWKYMTSKKENVPVLYKAYSHLRSKKWVVRLGSQYGVDYVAYRHHPALVHSEYAVLALSEQNGVAEQNSDLRHAAFKPTAPAAKAVVDQFLRIINQGDSEFLIPSIRSIGHLARTFQATETRTISPLVALLDDREPEVTSEAEIALNKFASFDNFLRVNHCKP
;
A
#
# COMPACT_ATOMS: atom_id res chain seq x y z
N MET A 1 -25.19 17.34 -5.93
CA MET A 1 -24.16 16.35 -5.54
C MET A 1 -23.65 15.55 -6.74
N ASN A 2 -24.53 15.09 -7.64
CA ASN A 2 -24.16 14.22 -8.77
C ASN A 2 -23.24 14.87 -9.82
N GLU A 3 -23.43 16.14 -10.18
CA GLU A 3 -22.60 16.80 -11.21
C GLU A 3 -21.16 17.07 -10.73
N LEU A 4 -20.99 17.54 -9.49
CA LEU A 4 -19.67 17.70 -8.88
C LEU A 4 -18.95 16.35 -8.73
N TRP A 5 -19.67 15.31 -8.31
CA TRP A 5 -19.11 13.97 -8.17
C TRP A 5 -18.63 13.40 -9.50
N LYS A 6 -19.44 13.51 -10.56
CA LYS A 6 -19.06 13.11 -11.93
C LYS A 6 -17.83 13.89 -12.41
N TYR A 7 -17.81 15.20 -12.20
CA TYR A 7 -16.68 16.06 -12.58
C TYR A 7 -15.39 15.68 -11.84
N MET A 8 -15.44 15.44 -10.53
CA MET A 8 -14.25 15.07 -9.77
C MET A 8 -13.73 13.68 -10.18
N THR A 9 -14.65 12.72 -10.37
CA THR A 9 -14.30 11.35 -10.77
C THR A 9 -13.74 11.30 -12.19
N SER A 10 -14.19 12.17 -13.10
CA SER A 10 -13.64 12.26 -14.46
C SER A 10 -12.28 12.95 -14.53
N LYS A 11 -11.93 13.78 -13.54
CA LYS A 11 -10.64 14.49 -13.48
C LYS A 11 -9.56 13.74 -12.71
N LYS A 12 -9.94 12.91 -11.74
CA LYS A 12 -9.00 12.17 -10.88
C LYS A 12 -9.58 10.80 -10.52
N GLU A 13 -8.94 9.76 -11.02
CA GLU A 13 -9.32 8.36 -10.81
C GLU A 13 -9.35 7.94 -9.34
N ASN A 14 -8.49 8.55 -8.50
CA ASN A 14 -8.41 8.21 -7.07
C ASN A 14 -9.49 8.87 -6.19
N VAL A 15 -10.30 9.80 -6.72
CA VAL A 15 -11.31 10.54 -5.93
C VAL A 15 -12.30 9.61 -5.21
N PRO A 16 -12.86 8.57 -5.84
CA PRO A 16 -13.80 7.68 -5.17
C PRO A 16 -13.19 6.98 -3.95
N VAL A 17 -11.93 6.55 -4.06
CA VAL A 17 -11.20 5.82 -3.02
C VAL A 17 -10.85 6.73 -1.86
N LEU A 18 -10.31 7.92 -2.17
CA LEU A 18 -10.02 8.96 -1.19
C LEU A 18 -11.29 9.39 -0.44
N TYR A 19 -12.39 9.59 -1.16
CA TYR A 19 -13.67 9.96 -0.55
C TYR A 19 -14.24 8.84 0.32
N LYS A 20 -14.13 7.57 -0.10
CA LYS A 20 -14.57 6.42 0.71
C LYS A 20 -13.80 6.36 2.04
N ALA A 21 -12.48 6.51 2.00
CA ALA A 21 -11.63 6.56 3.19
C ALA A 21 -12.00 7.77 4.09
N TYR A 22 -12.13 8.96 3.50
CA TYR A 22 -12.53 10.17 4.22
C TYR A 22 -13.90 10.00 4.90
N SER A 23 -14.92 9.57 4.15
CA SER A 23 -16.28 9.38 4.64
C SER A 23 -16.34 8.37 5.78
N HIS A 24 -15.59 7.25 5.66
CA HIS A 24 -15.49 6.24 6.71
C HIS A 24 -14.87 6.79 8.01
N LEU A 25 -13.80 7.58 7.92
CA LEU A 25 -13.19 8.20 9.10
C LEU A 25 -14.13 9.25 9.74
N ARG A 26 -14.83 10.02 8.91
CA ARG A 26 -15.81 11.02 9.38
C ARG A 26 -17.01 10.39 10.08
N SER A 27 -17.52 9.25 9.59
CA SER A 27 -18.62 8.53 10.25
C SER A 27 -18.21 8.00 11.64
N LYS A 28 -16.92 7.66 11.81
CA LYS A 28 -16.29 7.28 13.08
C LYS A 28 -15.86 8.48 13.96
N LYS A 29 -16.29 9.71 13.63
CA LYS A 29 -16.00 10.96 14.35
C LYS A 29 -14.52 11.36 14.42
N TRP A 30 -13.70 10.90 13.47
CA TRP A 30 -12.31 11.36 13.37
C TRP A 30 -12.22 12.75 12.75
N VAL A 31 -11.27 13.55 13.25
CA VAL A 31 -10.83 14.76 12.54
C VAL A 31 -9.82 14.32 11.48
N VAL A 32 -10.18 14.50 10.21
CA VAL A 32 -9.37 14.09 9.06
C VAL A 32 -8.72 15.32 8.45
N ARG A 33 -7.40 15.31 8.26
CA ARG A 33 -6.63 16.34 7.56
C ARG A 33 -5.84 15.72 6.40
N LEU A 34 -5.47 16.54 5.42
CA LEU A 34 -4.57 16.13 4.35
C LEU A 34 -3.22 15.72 4.95
N GLY A 35 -2.69 14.59 4.47
CA GLY A 35 -1.43 14.02 4.96
C GLY A 35 -0.23 14.29 4.06
N SER A 36 -0.33 15.18 3.07
CA SER A 36 0.70 15.38 2.04
C SER A 36 2.08 15.77 2.61
N GLN A 37 2.12 16.47 3.75
CA GLN A 37 3.36 16.79 4.47
C GLN A 37 4.09 15.55 5.01
N TYR A 38 3.36 14.45 5.20
CA TYR A 38 3.86 13.19 5.74
C TYR A 38 3.90 12.07 4.69
N GLY A 39 3.63 12.39 3.41
CA GLY A 39 3.63 11.42 2.32
C GLY A 39 2.46 10.43 2.36
N VAL A 40 1.34 10.80 2.97
CA VAL A 40 0.11 9.98 3.04
C VAL A 40 -1.11 10.77 2.58
N ASP A 41 -2.22 10.10 2.29
CA ASP A 41 -3.43 10.78 1.82
C ASP A 41 -4.08 11.60 2.94
N TYR A 42 -4.23 10.98 4.11
CA TYR A 42 -4.80 11.63 5.29
C TYR A 42 -4.04 11.34 6.57
N VAL A 43 -4.19 12.24 7.53
CA VAL A 43 -3.87 11.99 8.94
C VAL A 43 -5.14 12.16 9.78
N ALA A 44 -5.33 11.25 10.73
CA ALA A 44 -6.55 11.18 11.55
C ALA A 44 -6.25 11.45 13.03
N TYR A 45 -7.09 12.29 13.64
CA TYR A 45 -6.99 12.69 15.05
C TYR A 45 -8.27 12.38 15.81
N ARG A 46 -8.15 11.96 17.07
CA ARG A 46 -9.30 11.81 18.00
C ARG A 46 -9.86 13.17 18.42
N HIS A 47 -9.00 14.17 18.53
CA HIS A 47 -9.32 15.52 19.00
C HIS A 47 -8.70 16.57 18.08
N HIS A 48 -8.91 17.85 18.39
CA HIS A 48 -8.37 18.94 17.57
C HIS A 48 -6.84 18.83 17.43
N PRO A 49 -6.26 19.02 16.22
CA PRO A 49 -4.81 18.88 15.99
C PRO A 49 -3.92 19.82 16.82
N ALA A 50 -4.49 20.87 17.42
CA ALA A 50 -3.78 21.75 18.34
C ALA A 50 -3.53 21.12 19.73
N LEU A 51 -4.24 20.02 20.05
CA LEU A 51 -4.23 19.39 21.37
C LEU A 51 -3.56 18.01 21.36
N VAL A 52 -3.56 17.33 20.22
CA VAL A 52 -3.08 15.95 20.09
C VAL A 52 -2.35 15.72 18.79
N HIS A 53 -1.43 14.75 18.79
CA HIS A 53 -0.85 14.21 17.57
C HIS A 53 -1.87 13.36 16.80
N SER A 54 -1.59 13.17 15.51
CA SER A 54 -2.35 12.22 14.70
C SER A 54 -2.12 10.81 15.24
N GLU A 55 -3.19 10.04 15.36
CA GLU A 55 -3.10 8.64 15.79
C GLU A 55 -2.84 7.72 14.59
N TYR A 56 -3.36 8.09 13.42
CA TYR A 56 -3.18 7.32 12.19
C TYR A 56 -2.69 8.18 11.03
N ALA A 57 -1.78 7.61 10.26
CA ALA A 57 -1.45 8.00 8.90
C ALA A 57 -2.19 7.04 7.95
N VAL A 58 -2.90 7.59 6.95
CA VAL A 58 -3.85 6.84 6.12
C VAL A 58 -3.45 6.93 4.66
N LEU A 59 -3.24 5.76 4.05
CA LEU A 59 -3.06 5.57 2.62
C LEU A 59 -4.31 4.87 2.06
N ALA A 60 -4.97 5.49 1.10
CA ALA A 60 -6.19 4.97 0.49
C ALA A 60 -5.84 4.32 -0.85
N LEU A 61 -5.84 2.99 -0.88
CA LEU A 61 -5.46 2.21 -2.06
C LEU A 61 -6.71 1.65 -2.77
N SER A 62 -6.66 1.61 -4.10
CA SER A 62 -7.69 1.00 -4.96
C SER A 62 -7.15 -0.26 -5.62
N GLU A 63 -7.93 -1.33 -5.64
CA GLU A 63 -7.61 -2.58 -6.35
C GLU A 63 -7.68 -2.42 -7.88
N GLN A 64 -8.48 -1.46 -8.37
CA GLN A 64 -8.79 -1.32 -9.79
C GLN A 64 -7.66 -0.66 -10.61
N ASN A 65 -6.51 -0.37 -10.02
CA ASN A 65 -5.32 0.14 -10.70
C ASN A 65 -4.56 -0.93 -11.49
N GLY A 66 -5.28 -1.86 -12.15
CA GLY A 66 -4.74 -2.70 -13.21
C GLY A 66 -4.29 -1.91 -14.45
N VAL A 67 -4.64 -0.61 -14.53
CA VAL A 67 -4.24 0.29 -15.63
C VAL A 67 -3.14 1.28 -15.24
N ALA A 68 -2.72 1.30 -13.96
CA ALA A 68 -1.50 1.99 -13.54
C ALA A 68 -0.24 1.19 -13.93
N GLU A 69 -0.31 0.26 -14.88
CA GLU A 69 0.83 -0.45 -15.43
C GLU A 69 1.66 0.37 -16.41
N GLN A 70 1.21 1.56 -16.85
CA GLN A 70 1.88 2.29 -17.95
C GLN A 70 2.84 3.42 -17.55
N ASN A 71 3.20 3.61 -16.28
CA ASN A 71 4.26 4.58 -15.95
C ASN A 71 5.05 4.21 -14.68
N SER A 72 6.11 3.44 -14.86
CA SER A 72 7.10 3.09 -13.81
C SER A 72 7.73 4.33 -13.17
N ASP A 73 7.92 5.40 -13.96
CA ASP A 73 8.74 6.55 -13.56
C ASP A 73 8.05 7.45 -12.54
N LEU A 74 6.72 7.58 -12.63
CA LEU A 74 5.92 8.33 -11.64
C LEU A 74 5.87 7.62 -10.29
N ARG A 75 5.96 6.29 -10.25
CA ARG A 75 5.99 5.51 -8.99
C ARG A 75 7.31 5.65 -8.25
N HIS A 76 8.44 5.60 -8.97
CA HIS A 76 9.75 5.86 -8.39
C HIS A 76 9.89 7.30 -7.87
N ALA A 77 9.20 8.26 -8.48
CA ALA A 77 9.16 9.64 -8.00
C ALA A 77 8.27 9.81 -6.75
N ALA A 78 7.13 9.12 -6.68
CA ALA A 78 6.13 9.29 -5.61
C ALA A 78 6.43 8.47 -4.34
N PHE A 79 7.07 7.30 -4.46
CA PHE A 79 7.43 6.46 -3.32
C PHE A 79 8.91 6.07 -3.42
N LYS A 80 9.72 6.58 -2.51
CA LYS A 80 11.13 6.20 -2.36
C LYS A 80 11.24 5.21 -1.20
N PRO A 81 11.39 3.90 -1.43
CA PRO A 81 11.48 2.90 -0.35
C PRO A 81 12.65 3.17 0.60
N THR A 82 13.67 3.89 0.15
CA THR A 82 14.83 4.32 0.95
C THR A 82 14.53 5.50 1.89
N ALA A 83 13.40 6.19 1.73
CA ALA A 83 12.99 7.25 2.63
C ALA A 83 12.58 6.65 4.00
N PRO A 84 12.93 7.30 5.14
CA PRO A 84 12.63 6.76 6.47
C PRO A 84 11.15 6.42 6.69
N ALA A 85 10.23 7.26 6.20
CA ALA A 85 8.79 7.03 6.34
C ALA A 85 8.30 5.83 5.52
N ALA A 86 8.75 5.71 4.27
CA ALA A 86 8.41 4.60 3.39
C ALA A 86 8.93 3.27 3.95
N LYS A 87 10.17 3.27 4.45
CA LYS A 87 10.78 2.12 5.12
C LYS A 87 9.99 1.69 6.35
N ALA A 88 9.56 2.64 7.19
CA ALA A 88 8.77 2.32 8.39
C ALA A 88 7.43 1.66 8.04
N VAL A 89 6.76 2.10 6.97
CA VAL A 89 5.51 1.48 6.50
C VAL A 89 5.75 0.06 6.00
N VAL A 90 6.80 -0.17 5.22
CA VAL A 90 7.18 -1.52 4.74
C VAL A 90 7.54 -2.43 5.91
N ASP A 91 8.34 -1.95 6.87
CA ASP A 91 8.73 -2.71 8.06
C ASP A 91 7.49 -3.07 8.91
N GLN A 92 6.47 -2.19 8.96
CA GLN A 92 5.20 -2.48 9.64
C GLN A 92 4.41 -3.59 8.93
N PHE A 93 4.28 -3.54 7.60
CA PHE A 93 3.64 -4.61 6.84
C PHE A 93 4.38 -5.95 7.01
N LEU A 94 5.71 -5.94 6.95
CA LEU A 94 6.51 -7.14 7.17
C LEU A 94 6.33 -7.69 8.59
N ARG A 95 6.22 -6.84 9.61
CA ARG A 95 5.90 -7.30 10.97
C ARG A 95 4.56 -8.04 11.02
N ILE A 96 3.52 -7.48 10.39
CA ILE A 96 2.19 -8.10 10.34
C ILE A 96 2.24 -9.46 9.60
N ILE A 97 2.92 -9.51 8.45
CA ILE A 97 3.06 -10.73 7.64
C ILE A 97 3.80 -11.83 8.41
N ASN A 98 4.86 -11.48 9.13
CA ASN A 98 5.62 -12.45 9.93
C ASN A 98 4.85 -12.98 11.15
N GLN A 99 3.90 -12.20 11.70
CA GLN A 99 3.05 -12.64 12.80
C GLN A 99 1.95 -13.59 12.31
N GLY A 100 1.32 -13.27 11.17
CA GLY A 100 0.41 -14.18 10.47
C GLY A 100 -0.97 -14.38 11.14
N ASP A 101 -1.31 -13.58 12.15
CA ASP A 101 -2.51 -13.70 12.99
C ASP A 101 -3.18 -12.34 13.26
N SER A 102 -3.18 -11.46 12.24
CA SER A 102 -3.79 -10.12 12.30
C SER A 102 -4.96 -9.97 11.33
N GLU A 103 -5.99 -9.22 11.73
CA GLU A 103 -7.07 -8.79 10.82
C GLU A 103 -6.54 -8.00 9.60
N PHE A 104 -5.34 -7.44 9.72
CA PHE A 104 -4.68 -6.70 8.66
C PHE A 104 -3.73 -7.56 7.81
N LEU A 105 -3.68 -8.87 8.00
CA LEU A 105 -2.77 -9.77 7.29
C LEU A 105 -2.96 -9.72 5.78
N ILE A 106 -4.17 -10.03 5.28
CA ILE A 106 -4.49 -9.99 3.85
C ILE A 106 -4.26 -8.59 3.25
N PRO A 107 -4.75 -7.49 3.86
CA PRO A 107 -4.42 -6.14 3.41
C PRO A 107 -2.91 -5.84 3.35
N SER A 108 -2.11 -6.37 4.28
CA SER A 108 -0.66 -6.19 4.31
C SER A 108 0.04 -6.96 3.20
N ILE A 109 -0.35 -8.22 2.96
CA ILE A 109 0.15 -9.06 1.85
C ILE A 109 -0.14 -8.35 0.51
N ARG A 110 -1.39 -7.92 0.31
CA ARG A 110 -1.83 -7.23 -0.90
C ARG A 110 -1.06 -5.92 -1.12
N SER A 111 -0.86 -5.14 -0.04
CA SER A 111 -0.10 -3.89 -0.09
C SER A 111 1.37 -4.12 -0.47
N ILE A 112 2.02 -5.14 0.11
CA ILE A 112 3.40 -5.53 -0.23
C ILE A 112 3.50 -5.97 -1.70
N GLY A 113 2.55 -6.76 -2.19
CA GLY A 113 2.48 -7.14 -3.60
C GLY A 113 2.35 -5.94 -4.56
N HIS A 114 1.59 -4.90 -4.18
CA HIS A 114 1.51 -3.66 -4.98
C HIS A 114 2.79 -2.84 -4.99
N LEU A 115 3.58 -2.95 -3.92
CA LEU A 115 4.89 -2.30 -3.82
C LEU A 115 6.01 -3.10 -4.53
N ALA A 116 5.74 -4.31 -5.03
CA ALA A 116 6.73 -5.19 -5.67
C ALA A 116 7.60 -4.49 -6.73
N ARG A 117 6.99 -3.66 -7.59
CA ARG A 117 7.70 -2.90 -8.65
C ARG A 117 8.46 -1.67 -8.13
N THR A 118 8.25 -1.26 -6.88
CA THR A 118 8.93 -0.11 -6.27
C THR A 118 10.18 -0.52 -5.50
N PHE A 119 10.25 -1.78 -5.05
CA PHE A 119 11.40 -2.29 -4.32
C PHE A 119 12.62 -2.38 -5.24
N GLN A 120 13.78 -2.02 -4.68
CA GLN A 120 15.04 -2.25 -5.38
C GLN A 120 15.33 -3.75 -5.43
N ALA A 121 16.12 -4.17 -6.42
CA ALA A 121 16.55 -5.55 -6.59
C ALA A 121 17.26 -6.17 -5.35
N THR A 122 17.67 -5.34 -4.40
CA THR A 122 18.37 -5.72 -3.17
C THR A 122 17.43 -6.03 -1.99
N GLU A 123 16.14 -5.72 -2.09
CA GLU A 123 15.17 -5.95 -1.01
C GLU A 123 14.61 -7.38 -1.07
N THR A 124 15.28 -8.29 -0.35
CA THR A 124 14.94 -9.74 -0.32
C THR A 124 14.07 -10.13 0.88
N ARG A 125 13.84 -9.21 1.82
CA ARG A 125 13.15 -9.48 3.10
C ARG A 125 11.66 -9.81 2.94
N THR A 126 11.07 -9.57 1.77
CA THR A 126 9.65 -9.79 1.48
C THR A 126 9.33 -11.20 0.99
N ILE A 127 10.27 -11.88 0.33
CA ILE A 127 9.99 -13.16 -0.33
C ILE A 127 9.78 -14.29 0.68
N SER A 128 10.70 -14.45 1.64
CA SER A 128 10.62 -15.56 2.60
C SER A 128 9.35 -15.53 3.46
N PRO A 129 8.90 -14.38 4.00
CA PRO A 129 7.64 -14.32 4.74
C PRO A 129 6.42 -14.65 3.88
N LEU A 130 6.40 -14.27 2.60
CA LEU A 130 5.30 -14.61 1.70
C LEU A 130 5.28 -16.10 1.36
N VAL A 131 6.44 -16.72 1.14
CA VAL A 131 6.54 -18.18 0.91
C VAL A 131 6.06 -18.96 2.14
N ALA A 132 6.39 -18.49 3.35
CA ALA A 132 5.94 -19.13 4.59
C ALA A 132 4.42 -19.12 4.79
N LEU A 133 3.69 -18.24 4.08
CA LEU A 133 2.22 -18.21 4.09
C LEU A 133 1.57 -19.19 3.11
N LEU A 134 2.36 -19.87 2.27
CA LEU A 134 1.87 -20.90 1.37
C LEU A 134 1.66 -22.25 2.08
N ASP A 135 2.34 -22.48 3.20
CA ASP A 135 2.24 -23.72 3.96
C ASP A 135 1.06 -23.67 4.94
N ASP A 136 0.01 -24.46 4.66
CA ASP A 136 -1.09 -24.81 5.56
C ASP A 136 -1.80 -23.61 6.23
N ARG A 137 -2.19 -22.62 5.41
CA ARG A 137 -2.98 -21.46 5.83
C ARG A 137 -4.38 -21.46 5.22
N GLU A 138 -5.20 -20.53 5.68
CA GLU A 138 -6.52 -20.30 5.09
C GLU A 138 -6.39 -20.03 3.58
N PRO A 139 -7.27 -20.60 2.73
CA PRO A 139 -7.16 -20.49 1.28
C PRO A 139 -7.06 -19.05 0.76
N GLU A 140 -7.70 -18.09 1.44
CA GLU A 140 -7.64 -16.67 1.09
C GLU A 140 -6.24 -16.08 1.34
N VAL A 141 -5.57 -16.45 2.43
CA VAL A 141 -4.21 -16.02 2.76
C VAL A 141 -3.21 -16.60 1.77
N THR A 142 -3.32 -17.89 1.47
CA THR A 142 -2.46 -18.57 0.49
C THR A 142 -2.61 -17.95 -0.89
N SER A 143 -3.84 -17.75 -1.37
CA SER A 143 -4.09 -17.14 -2.68
C SER A 143 -3.49 -15.75 -2.80
N GLU A 144 -3.60 -14.92 -1.76
CA GLU A 144 -3.02 -13.57 -1.81
C GLU A 144 -1.50 -13.54 -1.70
N ALA A 145 -0.91 -14.47 -0.96
CA ALA A 145 0.53 -14.65 -0.93
C ALA A 145 1.07 -15.05 -2.32
N GLU A 146 0.39 -15.95 -3.03
CA GLU A 146 0.72 -16.33 -4.41
C GLU A 146 0.63 -15.15 -5.37
N ILE A 147 -0.46 -14.37 -5.31
CA ILE A 147 -0.63 -13.18 -6.15
C ILE A 147 0.48 -12.16 -5.87
N ALA A 148 0.82 -11.94 -4.60
CA ALA A 148 1.90 -11.04 -4.22
C ALA A 148 3.26 -11.54 -4.77
N LEU A 149 3.60 -12.82 -4.59
CA LEU A 149 4.83 -13.43 -5.10
C LEU A 149 4.93 -13.34 -6.63
N ASN A 150 3.83 -13.56 -7.36
CA ASN A 150 3.77 -13.39 -8.80
C ASN A 150 4.10 -11.94 -9.23
N LYS A 151 3.69 -10.93 -8.44
CA LYS A 151 4.04 -9.52 -8.71
C LYS A 151 5.53 -9.24 -8.49
N PHE A 152 6.22 -10.00 -7.63
CA PHE A 152 7.68 -9.94 -7.50
C PHE A 152 8.40 -10.66 -8.64
N ALA A 153 7.77 -11.68 -9.23
CA ALA A 153 8.31 -12.47 -10.34
C ALA A 153 8.09 -11.85 -11.74
N SER A 154 7.12 -10.94 -11.91
CA SER A 154 6.80 -10.32 -13.21
C SER A 154 7.86 -9.33 -13.73
N PHE A 155 8.09 -9.36 -15.04
CA PHE A 155 9.28 -8.94 -15.81
C PHE A 155 9.64 -7.44 -15.86
N ASP A 156 8.87 -6.54 -15.23
CA ASP A 156 9.25 -5.10 -15.09
C ASP A 156 10.11 -4.82 -13.85
N ASN A 157 10.48 -5.86 -13.12
CA ASN A 157 11.41 -5.77 -12.00
C ASN A 157 12.84 -5.94 -12.51
N PHE A 158 13.73 -4.98 -12.27
CA PHE A 158 15.16 -5.00 -12.68
C PHE A 158 15.98 -6.19 -12.11
N LEU A 159 15.35 -7.13 -11.40
CA LEU A 159 15.92 -8.34 -10.82
C LEU A 159 16.56 -9.30 -11.85
N ARG A 160 16.30 -9.15 -13.16
CA ARG A 160 16.99 -9.93 -14.20
C ARG A 160 18.51 -9.68 -14.23
N VAL A 161 18.98 -8.49 -13.86
CA VAL A 161 20.40 -8.13 -14.05
C VAL A 161 21.32 -8.82 -13.01
N ASN A 162 20.80 -9.22 -11.84
CA ASN A 162 21.62 -9.82 -10.78
C ASN A 162 21.48 -11.34 -10.66
N HIS A 163 20.47 -11.96 -11.26
CA HIS A 163 20.27 -13.42 -11.21
C HIS A 163 20.62 -14.17 -12.50
N CYS A 164 21.13 -13.46 -13.52
CA CYS A 164 21.60 -14.06 -14.77
C CYS A 164 23.11 -13.82 -14.99
N LYS A 165 23.91 -13.99 -13.93
CA LYS A 165 25.35 -14.22 -14.09
C LYS A 165 25.64 -15.69 -13.76
N PRO A 166 26.26 -16.45 -14.69
CA PRO A 166 26.68 -17.83 -14.43
C PRO A 166 27.79 -17.88 -13.38
#